data_AF-A0A949J5P2-F1
#
_entry.id   AF-A0A949J5P2-F1
#
_cell.length_a   1.000
_cell.length_b   1.000
_cell.length_c   1.000
_cell.angle_alpha   90.00
_cell.angle_beta   90.00
_cell.angle_gamma   90.00
#
_symmetry.space_group_name_H-M   'P 1'
#
loop_
_entity.id
_entity.type
_entity.pdbx_description
1 polymer ?
#
loop_
_entity_poly.entity_id
_entity_poly.type
_entity_poly.pdbx_seq_one_letter_code
_entity_poly.pdbx_strand_id
1 'polypeptide(L)'
;MTFRARVIGATVGVAAVAVVLACLASFLTTRNAILRSVDESLLQASHSPAGHLVGDDSQVTGSYFELVLANGQTVPKSNVPIDATIRRLANGHGTELIRTVEFGGQYYRELIVPLPKNSIVGGQNGLYTITTTSAQLFVVNITGQENELRHLVRTLLV
;
A
#
# COMPACT_ATOMS: atom_id res chain seq x y z
N MET A 1 -27.91 46.98 -1.95
CA MET A 1 -26.75 46.28 -2.55
C MET A 1 -26.42 46.95 -3.88
N THR A 2 -25.28 47.64 -3.99
CA THR A 2 -24.86 48.37 -5.21
C THR A 2 -24.21 47.41 -6.23
N PHE A 3 -24.26 47.72 -7.53
CA PHE A 3 -23.68 46.91 -8.61
C PHE A 3 -22.20 46.54 -8.34
N ARG A 4 -21.44 47.47 -7.76
CA ARG A 4 -20.06 47.27 -7.29
C ARG A 4 -19.92 46.13 -6.28
N ALA A 5 -20.82 46.03 -5.29
CA ALA A 5 -20.78 44.99 -4.28
C ALA A 5 -21.08 43.59 -4.86
N ARG A 6 -21.97 43.51 -5.86
CA ARG A 6 -22.27 42.25 -6.57
C ARG A 6 -21.09 41.75 -7.41
N VAL A 7 -20.43 42.65 -8.14
CA VAL A 7 -19.26 42.30 -8.96
C VAL A 7 -18.10 41.86 -8.09
N ILE A 8 -17.80 42.59 -7.01
CA ILE A 8 -16.72 42.23 -6.07
C ILE A 8 -17.02 40.89 -5.37
N GLY A 9 -18.27 40.67 -4.92
CA GLY A 9 -18.65 39.39 -4.32
C GLY A 9 -18.52 38.21 -5.28
N ALA A 10 -18.90 38.41 -6.55
CA ALA A 10 -18.77 37.38 -7.58
C ALA A 10 -17.29 37.05 -7.90
N THR A 11 -16.43 38.05 -8.05
CA THR A 11 -15.01 37.81 -8.35
C THR A 11 -14.28 37.15 -7.18
N VAL A 12 -14.54 37.60 -5.95
CA VAL A 12 -13.96 36.98 -4.75
C VAL A 12 -14.46 35.55 -4.56
N GLY A 13 -15.76 35.31 -4.78
CA GLY A 13 -16.33 33.96 -4.69
C GLY A 13 -15.72 33.00 -5.72
N VAL A 14 -15.60 33.43 -6.98
CA VAL A 14 -14.97 32.62 -8.03
C VAL A 14 -13.49 32.37 -7.74
N ALA A 15 -12.75 33.38 -7.28
CA ALA A 15 -11.35 33.22 -6.91
C ALA A 15 -11.17 32.21 -5.76
N ALA A 16 -12.01 32.28 -4.72
CA ALA A 16 -11.97 31.33 -3.61
C ALA A 16 -12.24 29.90 -4.06
N VAL A 17 -13.25 29.68 -4.92
CA VAL A 17 -13.55 28.35 -5.48
C VAL A 17 -12.40 27.83 -6.32
N ALA A 18 -11.79 28.69 -7.16
CA ALA A 18 -10.65 28.30 -7.99
C ALA A 18 -9.45 27.85 -7.14
N VAL A 19 -9.16 28.55 -6.04
CA VAL A 19 -8.09 28.17 -5.10
C VAL A 19 -8.38 26.81 -4.47
N VAL A 20 -9.60 26.60 -3.95
CA VAL A 20 -9.99 25.31 -3.34
C VAL A 20 -9.84 24.16 -4.33
N LEU A 21 -10.27 24.35 -5.58
CA LEU A 21 -10.13 23.33 -6.63
C LEU A 21 -8.66 23.04 -6.97
N ALA A 22 -7.81 24.08 -7.03
CA ALA A 22 -6.38 23.90 -7.27
C ALA A 22 -5.70 23.14 -6.10
N CYS A 23 -6.04 23.48 -4.86
CA CYS A 23 -5.56 22.79 -3.67
C CYS A 23 -6.00 21.31 -3.67
N LEU A 24 -7.26 21.03 -4.02
CA LEU A 24 -7.77 19.66 -4.14
C LEU A 24 -7.06 18.88 -5.23
N ALA A 25 -6.86 19.48 -6.40
CA ALA A 25 -6.13 18.85 -7.51
C ALA A 25 -4.68 18.52 -7.13
N SER A 26 -3.99 19.45 -6.45
CA SER A 26 -2.65 19.24 -5.94
C SER A 26 -2.60 18.08 -4.93
N PHE A 27 -3.52 18.06 -3.96
CA PHE A 27 -3.62 16.98 -2.98
C PHE A 27 -3.83 15.60 -3.63
N LEU A 28 -4.80 15.50 -4.54
CA LEU A 28 -5.10 14.24 -5.23
C LEU A 28 -3.93 13.76 -6.08
N THR A 29 -3.23 14.69 -6.75
CA THR A 29 -2.05 14.37 -7.57
C THR A 29 -0.92 13.84 -6.71
N THR A 30 -0.59 14.53 -5.61
CA THR A 30 0.47 14.10 -4.69
C THR A 30 0.14 12.76 -4.04
N ARG A 31 -1.10 12.57 -3.57
CA ARG A 31 -1.55 11.31 -2.98
C ARG A 31 -1.41 10.15 -3.96
N ASN A 32 -1.88 10.33 -5.20
CA ASN A 32 -1.80 9.29 -6.22
C ASN A 32 -0.35 9.00 -6.62
N ALA A 33 0.50 10.02 -6.73
CA ALA A 33 1.91 9.84 -7.05
C ALA A 33 2.64 9.03 -5.96
N ILE A 34 2.40 9.34 -4.69
CA ILE A 34 3.00 8.61 -3.56
C ILE A 34 2.53 7.16 -3.54
N LEU A 35 1.21 6.91 -3.59
CA LEU A 35 0.70 5.54 -3.55
C LEU A 35 1.18 4.72 -4.74
N ARG A 36 1.20 5.31 -5.94
CA ARG A 36 1.73 4.66 -7.13
C ARG A 36 3.22 4.33 -6.98
N SER A 37 4.01 5.23 -6.42
CA SER A 37 5.44 4.98 -6.17
C SER A 37 5.65 3.81 -5.21
N VAL A 38 4.81 3.67 -4.19
CA VAL A 38 4.84 2.53 -3.26
C VAL A 38 4.42 1.25 -3.98
N ASP A 39 3.37 1.30 -4.79
CA ASP A 39 2.88 0.16 -5.56
C ASP A 39 3.95 -0.37 -6.53
N GLU A 40 4.61 0.51 -7.27
CA GLU A 40 5.71 0.12 -8.18
C GLU A 40 6.88 -0.48 -7.39
N SER A 41 7.18 0.04 -6.20
CA SER A 41 8.24 -0.51 -5.33
C SER A 41 7.87 -1.92 -4.83
N LEU A 42 6.61 -2.13 -4.45
CA LEU A 42 6.10 -3.44 -4.03
C LEU A 42 6.12 -4.45 -5.19
N LEU A 43 5.69 -4.03 -6.39
CA LEU A 43 5.74 -4.86 -7.58
C LEU A 43 7.18 -5.17 -7.99
N GLN A 44 8.10 -4.22 -7.92
CA GLN A 44 9.51 -4.47 -8.19
C GLN A 44 10.10 -5.45 -7.18
N ALA A 45 9.72 -5.34 -5.90
CA ALA A 45 10.12 -6.28 -4.86
C ALA A 45 9.58 -7.70 -5.12
N SER A 46 8.36 -7.84 -5.66
CA SER A 46 7.79 -9.16 -5.98
C SER A 46 8.45 -9.85 -7.16
N HIS A 47 8.95 -9.09 -8.14
CA HIS A 47 9.65 -9.62 -9.30
C HIS A 47 11.16 -9.80 -9.10
N SER A 48 11.72 -9.35 -7.97
CA SER A 48 13.16 -9.41 -7.72
C SER A 48 13.60 -10.84 -7.37
N PRO A 49 14.48 -11.49 -8.18
CA PRO A 49 14.92 -12.87 -7.95
C PRO A 49 15.66 -13.07 -6.61
N ALA A 50 16.25 -11.99 -6.07
CA ALA A 50 16.93 -11.97 -4.78
C ALA A 50 15.99 -11.74 -3.58
N GLY A 51 14.74 -11.31 -3.81
CA GLY A 51 13.74 -11.01 -2.77
C GLY A 51 12.91 -12.21 -2.32
N HIS A 52 13.21 -13.40 -2.85
CA HIS A 52 12.50 -14.62 -2.45
C HIS A 52 12.97 -15.18 -1.11
N LEU A 53 13.96 -14.62 -0.40
CA LEU A 53 14.40 -15.12 0.90
C LEU A 53 13.34 -14.84 1.98
N VAL A 54 12.44 -15.80 2.19
CA VAL A 54 11.47 -15.78 3.28
C VAL A 54 12.18 -15.69 4.62
N GLY A 55 11.93 -14.59 5.34
CA GLY A 55 12.53 -14.30 6.65
C GLY A 55 13.85 -13.54 6.60
N ASP A 56 14.26 -13.00 5.46
CA ASP A 56 15.29 -11.97 5.39
C ASP A 56 14.62 -10.59 5.56
N ASP A 57 14.97 -9.92 6.64
CA ASP A 57 14.61 -8.54 6.93
C ASP A 57 15.46 -7.67 5.98
N SER A 58 15.18 -7.73 4.67
CA SER A 58 15.83 -6.85 3.71
C SER A 58 15.31 -5.42 3.92
N GLN A 59 15.89 -4.79 4.95
CA GLN A 59 15.67 -3.43 5.44
C GLN A 59 15.92 -2.34 4.40
N VAL A 60 16.29 -2.70 3.17
CA VAL A 60 16.66 -1.75 2.12
C VAL A 60 15.45 -0.91 1.67
N THR A 61 14.21 -1.37 1.92
CA THR A 61 13.00 -0.63 1.53
C THR A 61 11.90 -0.54 2.60
N GLY A 62 12.16 -1.02 3.84
CA GLY A 62 11.12 -1.10 4.87
C GLY A 62 9.95 -2.03 4.53
N SER A 63 10.16 -2.94 3.57
CA SER A 63 9.21 -3.96 3.13
C SER A 63 9.42 -5.25 3.90
N TYR A 64 8.37 -5.75 4.55
CA TYR A 64 8.34 -7.06 5.21
C TYR A 64 7.85 -8.13 4.23
N PHE A 65 8.49 -9.30 4.23
CA PHE A 65 8.20 -10.43 3.36
C PHE A 65 7.73 -11.63 4.18
N GLU A 66 6.55 -12.15 3.87
CA GLU A 66 5.98 -13.30 4.58
C GLU A 66 5.28 -14.25 3.62
N LEU A 67 5.46 -15.55 3.87
CA LEU A 67 4.70 -16.59 3.18
C LEU A 67 3.50 -16.98 4.03
N VAL A 68 2.30 -16.92 3.46
CA VAL A 68 1.06 -17.35 4.09
C VAL A 68 0.57 -18.63 3.42
N LEU A 69 0.54 -19.72 4.17
CA LEU A 69 0.04 -21.00 3.69
C LEU A 69 -1.50 -21.00 3.65
N ALA A 70 -2.08 -21.89 2.84
CA ALA A 70 -3.54 -22.06 2.73
C ALA A 70 -4.26 -22.28 4.07
N ASN A 71 -3.57 -22.91 5.04
CA ASN A 71 -4.06 -23.13 6.40
C ASN A 71 -4.03 -21.87 7.30
N GLY A 72 -3.55 -20.74 6.79
CA GLY A 72 -3.42 -19.47 7.51
C GLY A 72 -2.17 -19.38 8.41
N GLN A 73 -1.30 -20.38 8.38
CA GLN A 73 0.01 -20.29 9.03
C GLN A 73 0.95 -19.46 8.19
N THR A 74 1.92 -18.85 8.86
CA THR A 74 2.91 -18.02 8.19
C THR A 74 4.33 -18.47 8.43
N VAL A 75 5.17 -18.24 7.43
CA VAL A 75 6.58 -18.62 7.42
C VAL A 75 7.38 -17.41 6.95
N PRO A 76 8.31 -16.87 7.77
CA PRO A 76 8.40 -17.11 9.21
C PRO A 76 7.12 -16.65 9.93
N LYS A 77 6.92 -17.07 11.18
CA LYS A 77 5.77 -16.64 11.99
C LYS A 77 5.83 -15.13 12.21
N SER A 78 4.91 -14.37 11.60
CA SER A 78 4.75 -12.94 11.90
C SER A 78 3.52 -12.64 12.74
N ASN A 79 3.51 -11.39 13.21
CA ASN A 79 2.41 -10.80 13.97
C ASN A 79 1.44 -10.02 13.06
N VAL A 80 1.64 -10.03 11.74
CA VAL A 80 0.74 -9.38 10.78
C VAL A 80 -0.59 -10.14 10.79
N PRO A 81 -1.72 -9.44 11.03
CA PRO A 81 -3.02 -10.11 11.07
C PRO A 81 -3.39 -10.69 9.70
N ILE A 82 -3.55 -12.02 9.63
CA ILE A 82 -4.00 -12.70 8.41
C ILE A 82 -5.53 -12.64 8.33
N ASP A 83 -6.02 -11.75 7.47
CA ASP A 83 -7.45 -11.56 7.25
C ASP A 83 -8.04 -12.59 6.26
N ALA A 84 -9.36 -12.51 6.05
CA ALA A 84 -10.07 -13.40 5.12
C ALA A 84 -9.59 -13.25 3.67
N THR A 85 -9.11 -12.07 3.27
CA THR A 85 -8.67 -11.80 1.90
C THR A 85 -7.34 -12.49 1.62
N ILE A 86 -6.35 -12.33 2.50
CA ILE A 86 -5.05 -13.01 2.40
C ILE A 86 -5.29 -14.52 2.38
N ARG A 87 -6.14 -15.03 3.27
CA ARG A 87 -6.47 -16.46 3.31
C ARG A 87 -7.12 -16.94 2.01
N ARG A 88 -8.05 -16.17 1.44
CA ARG A 88 -8.70 -16.50 0.16
C ARG A 88 -7.67 -16.61 -0.97
N LEU A 89 -6.76 -15.65 -1.08
CA LEU A 89 -5.69 -15.66 -2.08
C LEU A 89 -4.68 -16.80 -1.84
N ALA A 90 -4.33 -17.08 -0.58
CA ALA A 90 -3.45 -18.20 -0.21
C ALA A 90 -4.07 -19.58 -0.52
N ASN A 91 -5.40 -19.67 -0.56
CA ASN A 91 -6.13 -20.84 -1.04
C ASN A 91 -6.24 -20.91 -2.57
N GLY A 92 -5.57 -20.02 -3.32
CA GLY A 92 -5.59 -19.99 -4.78
C GLY A 92 -6.85 -19.35 -5.37
N HIS A 93 -7.66 -18.66 -4.56
CA HIS A 93 -8.87 -18.00 -5.04
C HIS A 93 -8.65 -16.51 -5.28
N GLY A 94 -8.20 -16.17 -6.49
CA GLY A 94 -8.04 -14.79 -6.95
C GLY A 94 -6.72 -14.56 -7.67
N THR A 95 -6.51 -13.31 -8.06
CA THR A 95 -5.26 -12.82 -8.64
C THR A 95 -4.50 -12.00 -7.62
N GLU A 96 -3.30 -11.56 -8.01
CA GLU A 96 -2.54 -10.56 -7.28
C GLU A 96 -3.41 -9.36 -6.87
N LEU A 97 -3.21 -8.86 -5.64
CA LEU A 97 -3.95 -7.75 -5.09
C LEU A 97 -3.03 -6.80 -4.31
N ILE A 98 -3.10 -5.51 -4.64
CA ILE A 98 -2.52 -4.43 -3.85
C ILE A 98 -3.63 -3.72 -3.08
N ARG A 99 -3.42 -3.48 -1.79
CA ARG A 99 -4.37 -2.74 -0.97
C ARG A 99 -3.70 -1.99 0.18
N THR A 100 -4.45 -1.05 0.75
CA THR A 100 -4.07 -0.38 2.00
C THR A 100 -4.86 -0.98 3.15
N VAL A 101 -4.17 -1.34 4.23
CA VAL A 101 -4.75 -1.86 5.47
C VAL A 101 -4.31 -1.01 6.65
N GLU A 102 -5.19 -0.90 7.65
CA GLU A 102 -4.89 -0.25 8.92
C GLU A 102 -4.85 -1.32 10.01
N PHE A 103 -3.73 -1.44 10.72
CA PHE A 103 -3.63 -2.29 11.90
C PHE A 103 -2.71 -1.65 12.94
N GLY A 104 -3.08 -1.75 14.21
CA GLY A 104 -2.30 -1.12 15.29
C GLY A 104 -2.21 0.42 15.20
N GLY A 105 -3.16 1.07 14.53
CA GLY A 105 -3.14 2.53 14.30
C GLY A 105 -2.08 3.00 13.30
N GLN A 106 -1.50 2.07 12.54
CA GLN A 106 -0.54 2.35 11.47
C GLN A 106 -1.16 1.94 10.13
N TYR A 107 -0.78 2.66 9.08
CA TYR A 107 -1.20 2.40 7.71
C TYR A 107 -0.14 1.61 6.99
N TYR A 108 -0.55 0.53 6.35
CA TYR A 108 0.32 -0.31 5.56
C TYR A 108 -0.23 -0.44 4.15
N ARG A 109 0.67 -0.43 3.19
CA ARG A 109 0.40 -0.84 1.81
C ARG A 109 0.91 -2.26 1.66
N GLU A 110 0.06 -3.16 1.25
CA GLU A 110 0.42 -4.56 1.05
C GLU A 110 0.08 -5.05 -0.35
N LEU A 111 0.97 -5.88 -0.87
CA LEU A 111 0.83 -6.63 -2.11
C LEU A 111 0.74 -8.12 -1.73
N ILE A 112 -0.32 -8.77 -2.19
CA ILE A 112 -0.59 -10.20 -1.96
C ILE A 112 -0.48 -10.91 -3.31
N VAL A 113 0.52 -11.77 -3.44
CA VAL A 113 0.76 -12.56 -4.66
C VAL A 113 0.37 -14.01 -4.41
N PRO A 114 -0.69 -14.54 -5.03
CA PRO A 114 -1.02 -15.95 -4.89
C PRO A 114 0.06 -16.82 -5.54
N LEU A 115 0.48 -17.85 -4.83
CA LEU A 115 1.47 -18.82 -5.28
C LEU A 115 0.79 -20.17 -5.51
N PRO A 116 0.89 -20.74 -6.74
CA PRO A 116 0.37 -22.07 -7.02
C PRO A 116 1.15 -23.13 -6.24
N LYS A 117 0.55 -24.32 -6.16
CA LYS A 117 1.23 -25.51 -5.66
C LYS A 117 2.50 -25.78 -6.47
N ASN A 118 3.55 -26.21 -5.77
CA ASN A 118 4.90 -26.45 -6.28
C ASN A 118 5.68 -25.19 -6.68
N SER A 119 5.25 -24.00 -6.23
CA SER A 119 6.07 -22.79 -6.32
C SER A 119 7.36 -22.93 -5.54
N ILE A 120 8.45 -22.45 -6.13
CA ILE A 120 9.76 -22.37 -5.50
C ILE A 120 9.87 -20.99 -4.84
N VAL A 121 10.17 -20.98 -3.55
CA VAL A 121 10.43 -19.76 -2.78
C VAL A 121 11.76 -19.91 -2.06
N GLY A 122 12.44 -18.79 -1.79
CA GLY A 122 13.62 -18.81 -0.93
C GLY A 122 13.20 -18.80 0.54
N GLY A 123 14.07 -19.28 1.40
CA GLY A 123 13.97 -19.17 2.84
C GLY A 123 15.36 -19.00 3.43
N GLN A 124 15.41 -18.85 4.75
CA GLN A 124 16.65 -18.70 5.50
C GLN A 124 17.71 -19.79 5.19
N ASN A 125 17.27 -21.00 4.81
CA ASN A 125 18.15 -22.15 4.51
C ASN A 125 18.27 -22.48 3.01
N GLY A 126 17.87 -21.57 2.11
CA GLY A 126 17.90 -21.76 0.66
C GLY A 126 16.52 -21.88 0.02
N LEU A 127 16.46 -22.37 -1.22
CA LEU A 127 15.20 -22.52 -1.95
C LEU A 127 14.42 -23.75 -1.47
N TYR A 128 13.12 -23.60 -1.23
CA TYR A 128 12.20 -24.68 -0.90
C TYR A 128 10.95 -24.64 -1.79
N THR A 129 10.41 -25.83 -2.08
CA THR A 129 9.20 -25.99 -2.88
C THR A 129 7.99 -26.09 -1.98
N ILE A 130 7.00 -25.22 -2.19
CA ILE A 130 5.75 -25.25 -1.42
C ILE A 130 4.84 -26.33 -2.00
N THR A 131 4.49 -27.33 -1.19
CA THR A 131 3.67 -28.47 -1.63
C THR A 131 2.17 -28.18 -1.65
N THR A 132 1.75 -26.99 -1.21
CA THR A 132 0.37 -26.50 -1.15
C THR A 132 0.23 -25.18 -1.89
N THR A 133 -0.99 -24.68 -2.06
CA THR A 133 -1.19 -23.28 -2.41
C THR A 133 -0.78 -22.39 -1.24
N SER A 134 -0.32 -21.19 -1.56
CA SER A 134 0.08 -20.18 -0.58
C SER A 134 -0.06 -18.79 -1.19
N ALA A 135 0.20 -17.76 -0.42
CA ALA A 135 0.37 -16.40 -0.91
C ALA A 135 1.65 -15.82 -0.35
N GLN A 136 2.36 -15.03 -1.17
CA GLN A 136 3.46 -14.20 -0.71
C GLN A 136 2.91 -12.81 -0.40
N LEU A 137 3.26 -12.30 0.77
CA LEU A 137 2.84 -11.00 1.25
C LEU A 137 4.05 -10.06 1.30
N PHE A 138 3.88 -8.89 0.71
CA PHE A 138 4.84 -7.80 0.74
C PHE A 138 4.15 -6.63 1.43
N VAL A 139 4.70 -6.14 2.54
CA VAL A 139 4.06 -5.09 3.35
C VAL A 139 5.02 -3.94 3.57
N VAL A 140 4.58 -2.71 3.28
CA VAL A 140 5.34 -1.49 3.55
C VAL A 140 4.52 -0.59 4.47
N ASN A 141 5.14 -0.05 5.52
CA ASN A 141 4.52 0.96 6.36
C ASN A 141 4.47 2.30 5.60
N ILE A 142 3.26 2.82 5.40
CA ILE A 142 3.00 4.11 4.72
C ILE A 142 2.50 5.19 5.69
N THR A 143 2.61 4.98 7.00
CA THR A 143 2.06 5.88 8.01
C THR A 143 2.68 7.28 7.94
N GLY A 144 3.99 7.38 7.67
CA GLY A 144 4.65 8.67 7.49
C GLY A 144 4.07 9.44 6.30
N GLN A 145 3.89 8.77 5.17
CA GLN A 145 3.32 9.32 3.95
C GLN A 145 1.87 9.78 4.16
N GLU A 146 1.06 8.98 4.84
CA GLU A 146 -0.32 9.33 5.21
C GLU A 146 -0.36 10.53 6.18
N ASN A 147 0.58 10.63 7.11
CA ASN A 147 0.67 11.77 8.03
C ASN A 147 1.06 13.06 7.29
N GLU A 148 2.03 13.00 6.37
CA GLU A 148 2.43 14.13 5.54
C GLU A 148 1.29 14.59 4.62
N LEU A 149 0.53 13.66 4.04
CA LEU A 149 -0.66 13.98 3.27
C LEU A 149 -1.72 14.69 4.11
N ARG A 150 -1.95 14.26 5.35
CA ARG A 150 -2.85 14.97 6.29
C ARG A 150 -2.32 16.34 6.66
N HIS A 151 -1.01 16.48 6.84
CA HIS A 151 -0.39 17.77 7.11
C HIS A 151 -0.57 18.73 5.93
N LEU A 152 -0.36 18.26 4.71
CA LEU A 152 -0.60 19.04 3.48
C LEU A 152 -2.04 19.54 3.40
N VAL A 153 -3.04 18.71 3.71
CA VAL A 153 -4.45 19.14 3.75
C VAL A 153 -4.65 20.26 4.77
N ARG A 154 -4.04 20.16 5.96
CA ARG A 154 -4.13 21.23 6.97
C ARG A 154 -3.49 22.52 6.47
N THR A 155 -2.31 22.45 5.86
CA THR A 155 -1.63 23.63 5.29
C THR A 155 -2.42 24.27 4.15
N LEU A 156 -3.18 23.50 3.37
CA LEU A 156 -3.97 24.03 2.27
C LEU A 156 -5.32 24.63 2.70
N LEU A 157 -5.78 24.34 3.92
CA LEU A 157 -7.06 24.80 4.46
C LEU A 157 -6.93 25.94 5.49
N VAL A 158 -5.70 26.28 5.91
CA VAL A 158 -5.37 27.35 6.87
C VAL A 158 -4.66 28.48 6.13
#